data_AF-A0A0C9TGP5-F1
#
_entry.id   AF-A0A0C9TGP5-F1
#
_cell.length_a   1.000
_cell.length_b   1.000
_cell.length_c   1.000
_cell.angle_alpha   90.00
_cell.angle_beta   90.00
_cell.angle_gamma   90.00
#
_symmetry.space_group_name_H-M   'P 1'
#
loop_
_entity.id
_entity.type
_entity.pdbx_description
1 polymer ?
#
loop_
_entity_poly.entity_id
_entity_poly.type
_entity_poly.pdbx_seq_one_letter_code
_entity_poly.pdbx_strand_id
1 'polypeptide(L)'
;MVVKLTPQAETLKTEGNNLYSKGSYEDALAKYTEAIALVPQSAVLFANRAACYISLKRHEDALSDALKATELDPKYPRAWVRLGSCYEVRYIPF
;
A
#
# COMPACT_ATOMS: atom_id res chain seq x y z
N MET A 1 -4.27 0.38 16.66
CA MET A 1 -5.44 -0.52 16.74
C MET A 1 -5.59 -1.12 15.36
N VAL A 2 -5.60 -2.45 15.23
CA VAL A 2 -5.75 -3.07 13.89
C VAL A 2 -7.18 -2.86 13.43
N VAL A 3 -7.36 -2.04 12.40
CA VAL A 3 -8.69 -1.80 11.83
C VAL A 3 -9.17 -3.07 11.15
N LYS A 4 -10.32 -3.56 11.59
CA LYS A 4 -10.94 -4.75 11.00
C LYS A 4 -11.52 -4.38 9.63
N LEU A 5 -11.11 -5.11 8.61
CA LEU A 5 -11.65 -4.95 7.25
C LEU A 5 -13.07 -5.54 7.18
N THR A 6 -13.90 -4.96 6.33
CA THR A 6 -15.18 -5.56 5.96
C THR A 6 -14.92 -6.79 5.07
N PRO A 7 -15.86 -7.76 4.99
CA PRO A 7 -15.69 -8.93 4.11
C PRO A 7 -15.39 -8.53 2.66
N GLN A 8 -16.06 -7.49 2.16
CA GLN A 8 -15.82 -6.97 0.82
C GLN A 8 -14.41 -6.37 0.66
N ALA A 9 -13.94 -5.59 1.64
CA ALA A 9 -12.58 -5.05 1.61
C ALA A 9 -11.50 -6.14 1.74
N GLU A 10 -11.78 -7.22 2.49
CA GLU A 10 -10.91 -8.41 2.55
C GLU A 10 -10.81 -9.12 1.19
N THR A 11 -11.93 -9.28 0.49
CA THR A 11 -11.95 -9.86 -0.86
C THR A 11 -11.14 -9.00 -1.83
N LEU A 12 -11.39 -7.68 -1.85
CA LEU A 12 -10.65 -6.75 -2.72
C LEU A 12 -9.15 -6.73 -2.40
N LYS A 13 -8.77 -6.76 -1.11
CA LYS A 13 -7.37 -6.89 -0.69
C LYS A 13 -6.75 -8.19 -1.21
N THR A 14 -7.48 -9.30 -1.14
CA THR A 14 -7.00 -10.61 -1.59
C THR A 14 -6.85 -10.65 -3.12
N GLU A 15 -7.80 -10.08 -3.86
CA GLU A 15 -7.69 -9.89 -5.31
C GLU A 15 -6.48 -9.02 -5.67
N GLY A 16 -6.28 -7.88 -4.98
CA GLY A 16 -5.12 -7.02 -5.14
C GLY A 16 -3.80 -7.74 -4.87
N ASN A 17 -3.74 -8.58 -3.83
CA ASN A 17 -2.55 -9.39 -3.52
C ASN A 17 -2.23 -10.38 -4.66
N ASN A 18 -3.27 -11.02 -5.21
CA ASN A 18 -3.13 -11.97 -6.32
C ASN A 18 -2.71 -11.30 -7.63
N LEU A 19 -3.19 -10.08 -7.89
CA LEU A 19 -2.77 -9.29 -9.05
C LEU A 19 -1.32 -8.82 -8.89
N TYR A 20 -0.95 -8.35 -7.70
CA TYR A 20 0.40 -7.93 -7.38
C TYR A 20 1.41 -9.07 -7.56
N SER A 21 1.10 -10.29 -7.09
CA SER A 21 1.99 -11.44 -7.25
C SER A 21 2.17 -11.88 -8.70
N LYS A 22 1.22 -11.54 -9.58
CA LYS A 22 1.31 -11.75 -11.03
C LYS A 22 2.01 -10.61 -11.79
N GLY A 23 2.40 -9.54 -11.10
CA GLY A 23 3.01 -8.35 -11.70
C GLY A 23 2.01 -7.36 -12.33
N SER A 24 0.70 -7.59 -12.18
CA SER A 24 -0.36 -6.68 -12.64
C SER A 24 -0.56 -5.55 -11.62
N TYR A 25 0.39 -4.63 -11.54
CA TYR A 25 0.44 -3.63 -10.46
C TYR A 25 -0.65 -2.56 -10.58
N GLU A 26 -1.02 -2.14 -11.79
CA GLU A 26 -2.10 -1.18 -12.03
C GLU A 26 -3.47 -1.75 -11.61
N ASP A 27 -3.74 -2.99 -11.98
CA ASP A 27 -4.98 -3.67 -11.57
C ASP A 27 -5.01 -3.88 -10.04
N ALA A 28 -3.87 -4.26 -9.45
CA ALA A 28 -3.75 -4.39 -8.00
C ALA A 28 -4.03 -3.06 -7.28
N LEU A 29 -3.50 -1.95 -7.82
CA LEU A 29 -3.71 -0.60 -7.33
C LEU A 29 -5.20 -0.22 -7.36
N ALA A 30 -5.91 -0.56 -8.43
CA ALA A 30 -7.36 -0.33 -8.52
C ALA A 30 -8.09 -1.07 -7.39
N LYS A 31 -7.79 -2.35 -7.18
CA LYS A 31 -8.40 -3.16 -6.10
C LYS A 31 -8.10 -2.61 -4.71
N TYR A 32 -6.87 -2.18 -4.44
CA TYR A 32 -6.57 -1.55 -3.15
C TYR A 32 -7.26 -0.21 -2.99
N THR A 33 -7.43 0.57 -4.07
CA THR A 33 -8.15 1.85 -4.02
C THR A 33 -9.62 1.65 -3.68
N GLU A 34 -10.27 0.67 -4.30
CA GLU A 34 -11.64 0.26 -3.93
C GLU A 34 -11.72 -0.21 -2.47
N ALA A 35 -10.77 -1.03 -2.02
CA ALA A 35 -10.74 -1.49 -0.63
C ALA A 35 -10.55 -0.33 0.37
N ILE A 36 -9.73 0.66 0.03
CA ILE A 36 -9.48 1.87 0.84
C ILE A 36 -10.74 2.73 0.91
N ALA A 37 -11.50 2.85 -0.19
CA ALA A 37 -12.77 3.57 -0.17
C ALA A 37 -13.78 2.96 0.83
N LEU A 38 -13.73 1.63 1.01
CA LEU A 38 -14.55 0.94 2.01
C LEU A 38 -13.99 1.07 3.43
N VAL A 39 -12.67 1.05 3.60
CA VAL A 39 -12.00 1.10 4.90
C VAL A 39 -10.81 2.08 4.87
N PRO A 40 -11.07 3.41 4.96
CA PRO A 40 -10.04 4.44 4.75
C PRO A 40 -9.06 4.58 5.92
N GLN A 41 -9.21 3.79 6.98
CA GLN A 41 -8.33 3.78 8.15
C GLN A 41 -7.43 2.54 8.22
N SER A 42 -7.38 1.72 7.16
CA SER A 42 -6.57 0.50 7.16
C SER A 42 -5.13 0.74 6.69
N ALA A 43 -4.19 0.76 7.63
CA ALA A 43 -2.76 0.85 7.34
C ALA A 43 -2.26 -0.24 6.37
N VAL A 44 -2.84 -1.44 6.45
CA VAL A 44 -2.49 -2.57 5.57
C VAL A 44 -2.79 -2.27 4.11
N LEU A 45 -3.95 -1.66 3.82
CA LEU A 45 -4.34 -1.35 2.44
C LEU A 45 -3.46 -0.26 1.83
N PHE A 46 -3.16 0.80 2.59
CA PHE A 46 -2.22 1.83 2.15
C PHE A 46 -0.81 1.27 1.92
N ALA A 47 -0.29 0.42 2.82
CA ALA A 47 1.03 -0.19 2.63
C ALA A 47 1.10 -1.12 1.41
N ASN A 48 0.00 -1.83 1.10
CA ASN A 48 -0.09 -2.67 -0.08
C ASN A 48 -0.20 -1.86 -1.37
N ARG A 49 -0.95 -0.75 -1.37
CA ARG A 49 -1.02 0.16 -2.52
C ARG A 49 0.32 0.90 -2.73
N ALA A 50 1.01 1.29 -1.65
CA ALA A 50 2.38 1.81 -1.71
C ALA A 50 3.33 0.82 -2.39
N ALA A 51 3.22 -0.48 -2.11
CA ALA A 51 4.00 -1.51 -2.82
C ALA A 51 3.76 -1.47 -4.33
N CYS A 52 2.51 -1.33 -4.77
CA CYS A 52 2.18 -1.22 -6.19
C CYS A 52 2.84 0.02 -6.81
N TYR A 53 2.74 1.16 -6.14
CA TYR A 53 3.38 2.39 -6.61
C TYR A 53 4.92 2.27 -6.69
N ILE A 54 5.57 1.61 -5.73
CA ILE A 54 7.01 1.33 -5.78
C ILE A 54 7.35 0.49 -7.01
N SER A 55 6.62 -0.60 -7.25
CA SER A 55 6.80 -1.46 -8.43
C SER A 55 6.61 -0.72 -9.74
N LEU A 56 5.71 0.27 -9.76
CA LEU A 56 5.45 1.15 -10.90
C LEU A 56 6.39 2.37 -11.00
N LYS A 57 7.40 2.47 -10.12
CA LYS A 57 8.32 3.61 -10.03
C LYS A 57 7.63 4.97 -9.78
N ARG A 58 6.42 4.94 -9.21
CA ARG A 58 5.63 6.11 -8.80
C ARG A 58 5.97 6.47 -7.36
N HIS A 59 7.19 6.94 -7.13
CA HIS A 59 7.76 7.07 -5.79
C HIS A 59 7.07 8.12 -4.90
N GLU A 60 6.54 9.21 -5.48
CA GLU A 60 5.82 10.23 -4.72
C GLU A 60 4.49 9.71 -4.17
N ASP A 61 3.72 9.01 -5.01
CA ASP A 61 2.47 8.34 -4.61
C ASP A 61 2.74 7.27 -3.54
N ALA A 62 3.80 6.48 -3.73
CA ALA A 62 4.23 5.47 -2.77
C ALA A 62 4.59 6.09 -1.41
N LEU A 63 5.31 7.21 -1.41
CA LEU A 63 5.72 7.91 -0.19
C LEU A 63 4.49 8.40 0.59
N SER A 64 3.53 9.01 -0.10
CA SER A 64 2.28 9.47 0.51
C SER A 64 1.52 8.32 1.18
N ASP A 65 1.35 7.20 0.48
CA ASP A 65 0.65 6.03 1.03
C ASP A 65 1.43 5.35 2.17
N ALA A 66 2.75 5.27 2.06
CA ALA A 66 3.60 4.69 3.10
C ALA A 66 3.57 5.53 4.39
N LEU A 67 3.68 6.85 4.28
CA LEU A 67 3.50 7.77 5.39
C LEU A 67 2.12 7.58 6.03
N LYS A 68 1.07 7.54 5.20
CA LYS A 68 -0.29 7.35 5.72
C LYS A 68 -0.45 6.03 6.47
N ALA A 69 0.14 4.95 5.97
CA ALA A 69 0.14 3.67 6.65
C ALA A 69 0.85 3.73 8.01
N THR A 70 1.98 4.44 8.11
CA THR A 70 2.70 4.62 9.39
C THR A 70 1.95 5.50 10.38
N GLU A 71 1.20 6.50 9.92
CA GLU A 71 0.32 7.32 10.79
C GLU A 71 -0.84 6.49 11.35
N LEU A 72 -1.47 5.66 10.50
CA LEU A 72 -2.63 4.86 10.87
C LEU A 72 -2.27 3.71 11.82
N ASP A 73 -1.16 3.02 11.58
CA ASP A 73 -0.65 2.00 12.49
C ASP A 73 0.87 2.06 12.62
N PRO A 74 1.39 2.84 13.59
CA PRO A 74 2.83 2.93 13.84
C PRO A 74 3.48 1.60 14.23
N LYS A 75 2.69 0.61 14.67
CA LYS A 75 3.19 -0.72 15.05
C LYS A 75 3.24 -1.69 13.88
N TYR A 76 2.79 -1.30 12.69
CA TYR A 76 2.76 -2.17 11.52
C TYR A 76 4.12 -2.16 10.78
N PRO A 77 4.94 -3.23 10.87
CA PRO A 77 6.33 -3.18 10.39
C PRO A 77 6.44 -3.00 8.87
N ARG A 78 5.49 -3.54 8.10
CA ARG A 78 5.52 -3.43 6.65
C ARG A 78 5.34 -1.98 6.16
N ALA A 79 4.60 -1.14 6.88
CA ALA A 79 4.46 0.28 6.52
C ALA A 79 5.82 0.99 6.57
N TRP A 80 6.60 0.75 7.63
CA TRP A 80 7.97 1.30 7.76
C TRP A 80 8.93 0.76 6.70
N VAL A 81 8.83 -0.52 6.33
CA VAL A 81 9.62 -1.07 5.22
C VAL A 81 9.30 -0.36 3.92
N ARG A 82 8.00 -0.11 3.61
CA ARG A 82 7.61 0.65 2.41
C ARG A 82 8.14 2.08 2.45
N LEU A 83 8.05 2.74 3.60
CA LEU A 83 8.56 4.09 3.78
C LEU A 83 10.07 4.16 3.55
N GLY A 84 10.83 3.21 4.11
CA GLY A 84 12.27 3.07 3.89
C GLY A 84 12.61 2.90 2.41
N SER A 85 11.91 2.02 1.69
CA SER A 85 12.10 1.83 0.24
C SER A 85 11.80 3.09 -0.56
N CYS A 86 10.85 3.93 -0.13
CA CYS A 86 10.57 5.20 -0.81
C CYS A 86 11.71 6.21 -0.63
N TYR A 87 12.31 6.28 0.56
CA TYR A 87 13.44 7.17 0.81
C TYR A 87 14.73 6.70 0.15
N GLU A 88 14.99 5.39 0.12
CA GLU A 88 16.17 4.83 -0.56
C GLU A 88 16.22 5.26 -2.03
N VAL A 89 15.08 5.20 -2.74
CA VAL A 89 15.02 5.61 -4.15
C VAL A 89 15.21 7.12 -4.31
N ARG A 90 14.74 7.94 -3.36
CA ARG A 90 14.90 9.41 -3.40
C ARG A 90 16.35 9.86 -3.24
N TYR A 91 17.21 9.02 -2.67
CA TYR A 91 18.60 9.35 -2.36
C TYR A 91 19.64 8.80 -3.35
N ILE A 92 19.24 8.16 -4.45
CA ILE A 92 20.19 7.79 -5.52
C ILE A 92 20.45 9.06 -6.37
N PRO A 93 21.59 9.75 -6.20
CA PRO A 93 21.92 10.87 -7.05
C PRO A 93 22.33 10.30 -8.42
N PHE A 94 21.73 10.82 -9.49
CA PHE A 94 22.28 10.63 -10.83
C PHE A 94 23.62 11.35 -10.96
#